data_AF-A0AA37QY77-F1
#
_entry.id   AF-A0AA37QY77-F1
#
_cell.length_a   1.000
_cell.length_b   1.000
_cell.length_c   1.000
_cell.angle_alpha   90.00
_cell.angle_beta   90.00
_cell.angle_gamma   90.00
#
_symmetry.space_group_name_H-M   'P 1'
#
loop_
_entity.id
_entity.type
_entity.pdbx_description
1 polymer ?
#
loop_
_entity_poly.entity_id
_entity_poly.type
_entity_poly.pdbx_seq_one_letter_code
_entity_poly.pdbx_strand_id
1 'polypeptide(L)'
;MSRFRNQTRLRAFSSMARLIFSDSREPAAAEAYDIALDFLWRTGAVRNEVETYKFLAAEISRMVDRGQSSRLWMANLAIAAHQRRFVDAVAPSGMA
;
A
#
# COMPACT_ATOMS: atom_id res chain seq x y z
N MET A 1 14.82 -12.65 -14.03
CA MET A 1 13.64 -12.29 -14.85
C MET A 1 12.46 -11.66 -14.07
N SER A 2 12.61 -11.19 -12.81
CA SER A 2 11.47 -10.64 -12.03
C SER A 2 11.22 -9.13 -12.13
N ARG A 3 12.20 -8.31 -12.57
CA ARG A 3 12.05 -6.84 -12.60
C ARG A 3 10.98 -6.34 -13.59
N PHE A 4 10.92 -6.92 -14.78
CA PHE A 4 10.00 -6.48 -15.84
C PHE A 4 8.53 -6.75 -15.49
N ARG A 5 8.24 -7.90 -14.87
CA ARG A 5 6.87 -8.29 -14.52
C ARG A 5 6.30 -7.40 -13.41
N ASN A 6 7.14 -7.02 -12.44
CA ASN A 6 6.76 -6.08 -11.37
C ASN A 6 6.50 -4.67 -11.93
N GLN A 7 7.31 -4.18 -12.88
CA GLN A 7 7.16 -2.83 -13.42
C GLN A 7 5.82 -2.64 -14.15
N THR A 8 5.38 -3.64 -14.93
CA THR A 8 4.08 -3.58 -15.64
C THR A 8 2.90 -3.61 -14.68
N ARG A 9 2.98 -4.41 -13.61
CA ARG A 9 1.94 -4.46 -12.57
C ARG A 9 1.86 -3.15 -11.80
N LEU A 10 2.98 -2.62 -11.33
CA LEU A 10 3.03 -1.32 -10.64
C LEU A 10 2.40 -0.20 -11.49
N ARG A 11 2.62 -0.19 -12.81
CA ARG A 11 2.00 0.79 -13.71
C ARG A 11 0.49 0.63 -13.84
N ALA A 12 -0.01 -0.60 -14.03
CA ALA A 12 -1.45 -0.85 -14.11
C ALA A 12 -2.16 -0.49 -12.78
N PHE A 13 -1.51 -0.75 -11.64
CA PHE A 13 -2.07 -0.42 -10.33
C PHE A 13 -1.95 1.04 -9.97
N SER A 14 -0.90 1.75 -10.38
CA SER A 14 -0.83 3.22 -10.28
C SER A 14 -1.96 3.87 -11.08
N SER A 15 -2.36 3.28 -12.21
CA SER A 15 -3.56 3.70 -12.93
C SER A 15 -4.85 3.39 -12.16
N MET A 16 -4.98 2.25 -11.49
CA MET A 16 -6.14 1.93 -10.63
C MET A 16 -6.23 2.83 -9.39
N ALA A 17 -5.11 3.07 -8.70
CA ALA A 17 -5.05 4.00 -7.58
C ALA A 17 -5.42 5.41 -8.03
N ARG A 18 -4.92 5.82 -9.19
CA ARG A 18 -5.39 7.03 -9.84
C ARG A 18 -6.89 7.01 -10.12
N LEU A 19 -7.50 5.92 -10.60
CA LEU A 19 -8.95 5.85 -10.78
C LEU A 19 -9.75 5.93 -9.47
N ILE A 20 -9.25 5.33 -8.39
CA ILE A 20 -9.90 5.33 -7.07
C ILE A 20 -9.82 6.72 -6.42
N PHE A 21 -8.68 7.39 -6.53
CA PHE A 21 -8.45 8.70 -5.90
C PHE A 21 -8.67 9.90 -6.86
N SER A 22 -8.78 9.69 -8.18
CA SER A 22 -9.03 10.74 -9.17
C SER A 22 -10.40 11.39 -8.97
N ASP A 23 -11.35 10.65 -8.42
CA ASP A 23 -12.70 11.14 -8.17
C ASP A 23 -12.78 12.10 -6.96
N SER A 24 -11.67 12.27 -6.22
CA SER A 24 -11.71 12.86 -4.87
C SER A 24 -10.85 14.12 -4.63
N ARG A 25 -10.22 14.73 -5.65
CA ARG A 25 -9.31 15.91 -5.46
C ARG A 25 -8.10 15.68 -4.54
N GLU A 26 -7.75 14.43 -4.22
CA GLU A 26 -6.64 14.12 -3.30
C GLU A 26 -5.44 13.46 -4.00
N PRO A 27 -4.65 14.21 -4.78
CA PRO A 27 -3.47 13.68 -5.47
C PRO A 27 -2.45 13.09 -4.48
N ALA A 28 -2.39 13.64 -3.26
CA ALA A 28 -1.54 13.12 -2.20
C ALA A 28 -1.88 11.68 -1.79
N ALA A 29 -3.15 11.28 -1.86
CA ALA A 29 -3.60 9.93 -1.52
C ALA A 29 -3.18 8.91 -2.58
N ALA A 30 -3.31 9.26 -3.87
CA ALA A 30 -2.88 8.41 -4.96
C ALA A 30 -1.35 8.20 -4.92
N GLU A 31 -0.59 9.26 -4.67
CA GLU A 31 0.86 9.16 -4.49
C GLU A 31 1.25 8.36 -3.25
N ALA A 32 0.52 8.52 -2.13
CA ALA A 32 0.76 7.73 -0.93
C ALA A 32 0.59 6.23 -1.20
N TYR A 33 -0.44 5.86 -1.97
CA TYR A 33 -0.70 4.48 -2.37
C TYR A 33 0.45 3.92 -3.19
N ASP A 34 0.89 4.66 -4.21
CA ASP A 34 1.98 4.25 -5.09
C ASP A 34 3.30 4.06 -4.31
N ILE A 35 3.61 4.98 -3.38
CA ILE A 35 4.79 4.90 -2.52
C ILE A 35 4.73 3.67 -1.62
N ALA A 36 3.59 3.48 -0.92
CA ALA A 36 3.42 2.34 -0.01
C ALA A 36 3.53 1.01 -0.77
N LEU A 37 2.91 0.93 -1.94
CA LEU A 37 2.90 -0.28 -2.72
C LEU A 37 4.28 -0.62 -3.31
N ASP A 38 5.01 0.36 -3.85
CA ASP A 38 6.38 0.15 -4.34
C ASP A 38 7.30 -0.35 -3.23
N PHE A 39 7.19 0.23 -2.02
CA PHE A 39 7.96 -0.22 -0.86
C PHE A 39 7.66 -1.69 -0.50
N LEU A 40 6.39 -2.07 -0.40
CA LEU A 40 6.01 -3.44 -0.03
C LEU A 40 6.46 -4.45 -1.09
N TRP A 41 6.42 -4.08 -2.37
CA TRP A 41 6.94 -4.93 -3.45
C TRP A 41 8.45 -5.10 -3.39
N ARG A 42 9.19 -4.01 -3.16
CA ARG A 42 10.65 -4.02 -3.06
C ARG A 42 11.16 -4.84 -1.88
N THR A 43 10.40 -4.85 -0.78
CA THR A 43 10.73 -5.62 0.43
C THR A 43 10.24 -7.07 0.37
N GLY A 44 9.48 -7.45 -0.65
CA GLY A 44 8.88 -8.78 -0.74
C GLY A 44 7.76 -9.02 0.27
N ALA A 45 7.22 -7.96 0.88
CA ALA A 45 6.14 -8.05 1.87
C ALA A 45 4.77 -8.37 1.23
N VAL A 46 4.64 -8.22 -0.09
CA VAL A 46 3.41 -8.56 -0.83
C VAL A 46 3.29 -10.07 -0.97
N ARG A 47 2.47 -10.69 -0.11
CA ARG A 47 2.13 -12.12 -0.17
C ARG A 47 0.95 -12.41 -1.08
N ASN A 48 -0.09 -11.59 -0.97
CA ASN A 48 -1.28 -11.65 -1.80
C ASN A 48 -1.52 -10.25 -2.38
N GLU A 49 -1.39 -10.14 -3.71
CA GLU A 49 -1.51 -8.87 -4.41
C GLU A 49 -2.87 -8.21 -4.18
N VAL A 50 -3.96 -8.94 -4.39
CA VAL A 50 -5.33 -8.41 -4.30
C VAL A 50 -5.66 -7.96 -2.89
N GLU A 51 -5.25 -8.74 -1.88
CA GLU A 51 -5.44 -8.38 -0.48
C GLU A 51 -4.63 -7.12 -0.11
N THR A 52 -3.38 -7.04 -0.55
CA THR A 52 -2.51 -5.88 -0.31
C THR A 52 -3.12 -4.62 -0.92
N TYR A 53 -3.60 -4.68 -2.17
CA TYR A 53 -4.21 -3.54 -2.85
C TYR A 53 -5.46 -3.04 -2.12
N LYS A 54 -6.37 -3.95 -1.76
CA LYS A 54 -7.59 -3.61 -1.03
C LYS A 54 -7.27 -3.01 0.34
N PHE A 55 -6.29 -3.58 1.05
CA PHE A 55 -5.86 -3.08 2.34
C PHE A 55 -5.33 -1.65 2.25
N LEU A 56 -4.39 -1.40 1.33
CA LEU A 56 -3.79 -0.07 1.15
C LEU A 56 -4.84 0.97 0.74
N ALA A 57 -5.73 0.63 -0.19
CA ALA A 57 -6.80 1.53 -0.63
C ALA A 57 -7.70 1.92 0.55
N ALA A 58 -8.18 0.93 1.31
CA ALA A 58 -9.04 1.18 2.47
C ALA A 58 -8.35 2.01 3.56
N GLU A 59 -7.08 1.72 3.86
CA GLU A 59 -6.35 2.39 4.92
C GLU A 59 -6.00 3.85 4.55
N ILE A 60 -5.65 4.11 3.30
CA ILE A 60 -5.40 5.46 2.79
C ILE A 60 -6.70 6.26 2.69
N SER A 61 -7.80 5.67 2.21
CA SER A 61 -9.12 6.34 2.21
C SER A 61 -9.52 6.78 3.62
N ARG A 62 -9.32 5.93 4.65
CA ARG A 62 -9.59 6.32 6.04
C ARG A 62 -8.73 7.49 6.52
N MET A 63 -7.51 7.64 6.03
CA MET A 63 -6.65 8.76 6.39
C MET A 63 -7.11 10.05 5.71
N VAL A 64 -7.52 9.97 4.43
CA VAL A 64 -8.15 11.07 3.70
C VAL A 64 -9.42 11.53 4.41
N ASP A 65 -10.29 10.60 4.81
CA ASP A 65 -11.52 10.91 5.56
C ASP A 65 -11.23 11.62 6.90
N ARG A 66 -10.03 11.44 7.47
CA ARG A 66 -9.54 12.12 8.68
C ARG A 66 -8.82 13.44 8.39
N GLY A 67 -8.82 13.91 7.14
CA GLY A 67 -8.20 15.17 6.72
C GLY A 67 -6.69 15.11 6.52
N GLN A 68 -6.10 13.92 6.36
CA GLN A 68 -4.67 13.82 6.08
C GLN A 68 -4.38 14.15 4.62
N SER A 69 -3.48 15.11 4.42
CA SER A 69 -3.06 15.60 3.10
C SER A 69 -1.60 15.32 2.77
N SER A 70 -0.82 14.76 3.71
CA SER A 70 0.59 14.45 3.49
C SER A 70 0.78 13.05 2.91
N ARG A 71 1.20 12.99 1.64
CA ARG A 71 1.46 11.73 0.93
C ARG A 71 2.45 10.81 1.66
N LEU A 72 3.53 11.38 2.20
CA LEU A 72 4.59 10.61 2.85
C LEU A 72 4.11 10.06 4.19
N TRP A 73 3.33 10.85 4.93
CA TRP A 73 2.78 10.42 6.20
C TRP A 73 1.77 9.29 6.02
N MET A 74 0.84 9.45 5.06
CA MET A 74 -0.12 8.40 4.70
C MET A 74 0.56 7.12 4.24
N ALA A 75 1.57 7.21 3.36
CA ALA A 75 2.31 6.05 2.90
C ALA A 75 2.99 5.30 4.04
N ASN A 76 3.71 6.02 4.91
CA ASN A 76 4.42 5.42 6.04
C ASN A 76 3.46 4.75 7.03
N LEU A 77 2.32 5.35 7.31
CA LEU A 77 1.32 4.74 8.17
C LEU A 77 0.68 3.50 7.54
N ALA A 78 0.37 3.55 6.24
CA ALA A 78 -0.18 2.40 5.53
C ALA A 78 0.82 1.22 5.49
N ILE A 79 2.11 1.50 5.28
CA ILE A 79 3.19 0.50 5.38
C ILE A 79 3.23 -0.10 6.78
N ALA A 80 3.27 0.74 7.82
CA ALA A 80 3.35 0.28 9.20
C ALA A 80 2.11 -0.55 9.59
N ALA A 81 0.92 -0.16 9.12
CA ALA A 81 -0.32 -0.90 9.33
C ALA A 81 -0.27 -2.27 8.62
N HIS A 82 0.23 -2.32 7.38
CA HIS A 82 0.41 -3.57 6.64
C HIS A 82 1.39 -4.50 7.35
N GLN A 83 2.55 -3.98 7.79
CA GLN A 83 3.55 -4.77 8.51
C GLN A 83 2.98 -5.36 9.80
N ARG A 84 2.27 -4.56 10.62
CA ARG A 84 1.60 -5.08 11.84
C ARG A 84 0.58 -6.17 11.52
N ARG A 85 -0.15 -6.03 10.42
CA ARG A 85 -1.22 -6.99 10.05
C ARG A 85 -0.69 -8.29 9.47
N PHE A 86 0.40 -8.24 8.69
CA PHE A 86 0.82 -9.35 7.84
C PHE A 86 2.25 -9.86 8.10
N VAL A 87 3.09 -9.10 8.81
CA VAL A 87 4.46 -9.50 9.19
C VAL A 87 4.49 -9.98 10.64
N ASP A 88 3.83 -9.28 11.58
CA ASP A 88 3.80 -9.68 12.99
C ASP A 88 2.92 -10.92 13.27
N ALA A 89 2.11 -11.35 12.28
CA ALA A 89 1.43 -12.65 12.32
C ALA A 89 2.40 -13.84 12.22
N VAL A 90 3.70 -13.59 12.03
CA VAL A 90 4.79 -14.57 11.98
C VAL A 90 5.80 -14.29 13.10
N ALA A 91 5.33 -14.06 14.34
CA ALA A 91 6.16 -14.22 15.53
C ALA A 91 5.99 -15.66 16.08
N PRO A 92 7.07 -16.34 16.51
CA PRO A 92 7.16 -17.80 16.54
C PRO A 92 6.37 -18.41 17.69
N SER A 93 5.43 -19.29 17.34
CA SER A 93 4.90 -20.35 18.22
C SER A 93 6.01 -21.37 18.50
N GLY A 94 6.99 -21.03 19.34
CA GLY A 94 8.14 -21.89 19.55
C GLY A 94 9.10 -21.46 20.66
N MET A 95 8.57 -21.08 21.82
CA MET A 95 9.29 -21.15 23.10
C MET A 95 8.28 -21.35 24.24
N ALA A 96 7.90 -22.60 24.48
CA ALA A 96 7.37 -23.11 25.74
C ALA A 96 7.68 -24.61 25.82
#